data_AF-A0A5T9L572-F1
#
_entry.id   AF-A0A5T9L572-F1
#
_cell.length_a   1.000
_cell.length_b   1.000
_cell.length_c   1.000
_cell.angle_alpha   90.00
_cell.angle_beta   90.00
_cell.angle_gamma   90.00
#
_symmetry.space_group_name_H-M   'P 1'
#
loop_
_entity.id
_entity.type
_entity.pdbx_description
1 polymer ?
#
loop_
_entity_poly.entity_id
_entity_poly.type
_entity_poly.pdbx_seq_one_letter_code
_entity_poly.pdbx_strand_id
1 'polypeptide(L)'
;LKVSAVSNGLFIPSENKVVDNENIHLLKLNPRLGDILMSRANTADLVGDVCIVERDYYNLYLPDKLWVVEAKSSELNLWVFHLLRYLKFRGVFSSLASGTSGSMKNISQKKFLDIDVVEPTNFHSIGGMLQNAYNTTNNIYATNGHVNRIYRKLLDESLSF
;
A
#
# COMPACT_ATOMS: atom_id res chain seq x y z
N LEU A 1 -7.07 -5.61 -10.50
CA LEU A 1 -7.05 -5.30 -9.05
C LEU A 1 -8.04 -4.18 -8.75
N LYS A 2 -8.59 -4.13 -7.53
CA LYS A 2 -9.35 -2.98 -7.00
C LYS A 2 -8.39 -2.01 -6.30
N VAL A 3 -8.82 -0.78 -6.03
CA VAL A 3 -8.02 0.17 -5.22
C VAL A 3 -7.81 -0.33 -3.79
N SER A 4 -8.73 -1.14 -3.26
CA SER A 4 -8.63 -1.82 -1.97
C SER A 4 -7.54 -2.90 -1.91
N ALA A 5 -6.93 -3.28 -3.05
CA ALA A 5 -5.77 -4.17 -3.07
C ALA A 5 -4.52 -3.53 -2.47
N VAL A 6 -4.52 -2.21 -2.28
CA VAL A 6 -3.46 -1.47 -1.61
C VAL A 6 -4.08 -0.81 -0.39
N SER A 7 -3.72 -1.28 0.80
CA SER A 7 -4.29 -0.74 2.04
C SER A 7 -3.29 -0.83 3.18
N ASN A 8 -3.02 0.31 3.83
CA ASN A 8 -2.24 0.37 5.08
C ASN A 8 -0.87 -0.34 5.03
N GLY A 9 -0.17 -0.28 3.89
CA GLY A 9 1.13 -0.95 3.73
C GLY A 9 1.05 -2.36 3.17
N LEU A 10 -0.15 -2.94 3.06
CA LEU A 10 -0.36 -4.32 2.67
C LEU A 10 -0.89 -4.44 1.24
N PHE A 11 -0.37 -5.43 0.52
CA PHE A 11 -0.92 -5.87 -0.75
C PHE A 11 -1.95 -6.96 -0.51
N ILE A 12 -3.19 -6.76 -0.95
CA ILE A 12 -4.32 -7.66 -0.74
C ILE A 12 -4.73 -8.25 -2.10
N PRO A 13 -4.10 -9.34 -2.56
CA PRO A 13 -4.34 -9.89 -3.90
C PRO A 13 -5.79 -10.36 -4.10
N SER A 14 -6.51 -10.71 -3.04
CA SER A 14 -7.93 -11.09 -3.09
C SER A 14 -8.86 -9.93 -3.45
N GLU A 15 -8.43 -8.68 -3.29
CA GLU A 15 -9.17 -7.49 -3.72
C GLU A 15 -9.01 -7.27 -5.23
N ASN A 16 -9.55 -8.20 -6.00
CA ASN A 16 -9.53 -8.19 -7.46
C ASN A 16 -10.95 -8.31 -8.05
N LYS A 17 -11.03 -8.19 -9.37
CA LYS A 17 -12.25 -8.42 -10.14
C LYS A 17 -11.94 -9.48 -11.17
N VAL A 18 -12.92 -10.34 -11.44
CA VAL A 18 -12.88 -11.27 -12.56
C VAL A 18 -12.82 -10.45 -13.85
N VAL A 19 -12.01 -10.92 -14.79
CA VAL A 19 -11.87 -10.35 -16.13
C VAL A 19 -12.39 -11.38 -17.11
N ASP A 20 -13.26 -10.97 -18.01
CA ASP A 20 -13.81 -11.85 -19.03
C ASP A 20 -12.71 -12.25 -20.03
N ASN A 21 -12.78 -13.50 -20.52
CA ASN A 21 -11.79 -14.05 -21.45
C ASN A 21 -11.63 -13.22 -22.72
N GLU A 22 -12.68 -12.54 -23.16
CA GLU A 22 -12.65 -11.66 -24.34
C GLU A 22 -11.76 -10.42 -24.11
N ASN A 23 -11.64 -9.93 -22.88
CA ASN A 23 -10.94 -8.67 -22.58
C ASN A 23 -9.55 -8.88 -21.94
N ILE A 24 -9.22 -10.11 -21.53
CA ILE A 24 -7.97 -10.39 -20.80
C ILE A 24 -6.71 -10.00 -21.60
N HIS A 25 -6.77 -10.10 -22.92
CA HIS A 25 -5.67 -9.76 -23.83
C HIS A 25 -5.33 -8.26 -23.84
N LEU A 26 -6.25 -7.40 -23.38
CA LEU A 26 -6.03 -5.96 -23.28
C LEU A 26 -5.22 -5.58 -22.04
N LEU A 27 -5.13 -6.47 -21.06
CA LEU A 27 -4.45 -6.21 -19.79
C LEU A 27 -2.97 -6.59 -19.89
N LYS A 28 -2.09 -5.65 -19.53
CA LYS A 28 -0.65 -5.78 -19.79
C LYS A 28 0.23 -5.78 -18.55
N LEU A 29 -0.18 -5.11 -17.48
CA LEU A 29 0.70 -4.87 -16.34
C LEU A 29 0.31 -5.74 -15.14
N ASN A 30 1.21 -6.65 -14.76
CA ASN A 30 1.09 -7.51 -13.60
C ASN A 30 1.89 -6.97 -12.42
N PRO A 31 1.41 -7.13 -11.16
CA PRO A 31 2.22 -6.91 -9.98
C PRO A 31 3.38 -7.92 -9.89
N ARG A 32 4.57 -7.43 -9.61
CA ARG A 32 5.81 -8.20 -9.46
C ARG A 32 6.38 -8.12 -8.05
N LEU A 33 7.17 -9.13 -7.67
CA LEU A 33 7.89 -9.12 -6.41
C LEU A 33 8.71 -7.82 -6.27
N GLY A 34 8.49 -7.10 -5.17
CA GLY A 34 9.21 -5.87 -4.85
C GLY A 34 8.61 -4.60 -5.44
N ASP A 35 7.55 -4.69 -6.25
CA ASP A 35 6.84 -3.50 -6.73
C ASP A 35 6.29 -2.69 -5.56
N ILE A 36 6.49 -1.38 -5.61
CA ILE A 36 5.81 -0.43 -4.74
C ILE A 36 4.54 0.01 -5.45
N LEU A 37 3.39 -0.44 -4.97
CA LEU A 37 2.11 0.00 -5.53
C LEU A 37 1.59 1.20 -4.77
N MET A 38 1.00 2.16 -5.48
CA MET A 38 0.37 3.35 -4.89
C MET A 38 -1.06 3.55 -5.41
N SER A 39 -1.98 3.81 -4.49
CA SER A 39 -3.35 4.22 -4.78
C SER A 39 -3.41 5.70 -5.16
N ARG A 40 -3.47 6.00 -6.45
CA ARG A 40 -3.54 7.40 -6.95
C ARG A 40 -4.95 7.99 -6.91
N ALA A 41 -5.96 7.16 -6.67
CA ALA A 41 -7.38 7.50 -6.78
C ALA A 41 -8.22 6.75 -5.74
N ASN A 42 -8.63 7.40 -4.65
CA ASN A 42 -9.41 6.77 -3.57
C ASN A 42 -10.10 7.84 -2.69
N THR A 43 -10.74 7.47 -1.58
CA THR A 43 -11.23 8.43 -0.57
C THR A 43 -10.09 9.29 -0.01
N ALA A 44 -10.42 10.40 0.66
CA ALA A 44 -9.43 11.29 1.24
C ALA A 44 -8.46 10.60 2.23
N ASP A 45 -8.92 9.57 2.94
CA ASP A 45 -8.12 8.82 3.92
C ASP A 45 -7.22 7.75 3.28
N LEU A 46 -7.59 7.29 2.08
CA LEU A 46 -6.95 6.16 1.39
C LEU A 46 -6.18 6.57 0.13
N VAL A 47 -6.23 7.85 -0.23
CA VAL A 47 -5.47 8.37 -1.36
C VAL A 47 -3.99 8.44 -0.98
N GLY A 48 -3.15 7.86 -1.83
CA GLY A 48 -1.73 7.71 -1.56
C GLY A 48 -1.36 6.56 -0.62
N ASP A 49 -2.27 5.62 -0.35
CA ASP A 49 -1.89 4.31 0.21
C ASP A 49 -0.85 3.65 -0.66
N VAL A 50 0.14 3.04 0.01
CA VAL A 50 1.20 2.28 -0.64
C VAL A 50 1.36 0.91 -0.02
N CYS A 51 1.84 -0.06 -0.79
CA CYS A 51 2.25 -1.38 -0.32
C CYS A 51 3.46 -1.90 -1.12
N ILE A 52 4.13 -2.92 -0.58
CA ILE A 52 5.11 -3.71 -1.33
C ILE A 52 4.46 -5.04 -1.74
N VAL A 53 4.67 -5.44 -2.98
CA VAL A 53 4.21 -6.73 -3.50
C VAL A 53 5.19 -7.83 -3.10
N GLU A 54 4.67 -8.88 -2.46
CA GLU A 54 5.51 -9.90 -1.81
C GLU A 54 5.86 -11.11 -2.69
N ARG A 55 5.33 -11.18 -3.92
CA ARG A 55 5.59 -12.24 -4.92
C ARG A 55 5.09 -11.83 -6.30
N ASP A 56 5.47 -12.56 -7.34
CA ASP A 56 4.93 -12.34 -8.68
C ASP A 56 3.48 -12.83 -8.83
N TYR A 57 2.64 -12.04 -9.52
CA TYR A 57 1.25 -12.39 -9.79
C TYR A 57 0.92 -12.29 -11.28
N TYR A 58 1.05 -13.42 -12.00
CA TYR A 58 0.84 -13.47 -13.46
C TYR A 58 -0.63 -13.36 -13.89
N ASN A 59 -1.58 -13.61 -12.99
CA ASN A 59 -3.02 -13.59 -13.25
C ASN A 59 -3.74 -12.36 -12.64
N LEU A 60 -2.98 -11.42 -12.05
CA LEU A 60 -3.52 -10.17 -11.53
C LEU A 60 -3.03 -9.02 -12.38
N TYR A 61 -3.90 -8.04 -12.62
CA TYR A 61 -3.59 -6.89 -13.47
C TYR A 61 -3.82 -5.58 -12.72
N LEU A 62 -2.91 -4.63 -12.91
CA LEU A 62 -3.00 -3.30 -12.32
C LEU A 62 -4.01 -2.43 -13.09
N PRO A 63 -5.02 -1.85 -12.43
CA PRO A 63 -5.83 -0.81 -13.03
C PRO A 63 -5.05 0.51 -13.06
N ASP A 64 -5.47 1.46 -13.89
CA ASP A 64 -4.93 2.82 -13.95
C ASP A 64 -5.00 3.60 -12.60
N LYS A 65 -5.82 3.13 -11.65
CA LYS A 65 -5.91 3.71 -10.30
C LYS A 65 -4.81 3.26 -9.34
N LEU A 66 -4.03 2.24 -9.72
CA LEU A 66 -2.88 1.77 -8.97
C LEU A 66 -1.63 1.97 -9.81
N TRP A 67 -0.72 2.81 -9.34
CA TRP A 67 0.57 3.01 -9.98
C TRP A 67 1.59 2.03 -9.43
N VAL A 68 2.53 1.61 -10.29
CA VAL A 68 3.84 1.13 -9.85
C VAL A 68 4.73 2.37 -9.69
N VAL A 69 5.33 2.53 -8.51
CA VAL A 69 6.32 3.58 -8.26
C VAL A 69 7.70 2.96 -8.38
N GLU A 70 8.42 3.34 -9.43
CA GLU A 70 9.77 2.85 -9.71
C GLU A 70 10.81 3.83 -9.16
N ALA A 71 11.67 3.34 -8.27
CA ALA A 71 12.84 4.09 -7.85
C ALA A 71 13.96 3.99 -8.91
N LYS A 72 14.93 4.92 -8.88
CA LYS A 72 16.08 4.90 -9.79
C LYS A 72 16.92 3.62 -9.70
N SER A 73 16.90 2.97 -8.54
CA SER A 73 17.57 1.70 -8.27
C SER A 73 16.68 0.87 -7.35
N SER A 74 16.66 -0.44 -7.52
CA SER A 74 15.94 -1.38 -6.65
C SER A 74 16.39 -1.28 -5.19
N GLU A 75 17.63 -0.84 -4.96
CA GLU A 75 18.22 -0.59 -3.64
C GLU A 75 17.50 0.53 -2.87
N LEU A 76 16.86 1.46 -3.58
CA LEU A 76 16.09 2.55 -2.99
C LEU A 76 14.66 2.14 -2.62
N ASN A 77 14.17 0.98 -3.06
CA ASN A 77 12.75 0.63 -2.97
C ASN A 77 12.22 0.66 -1.53
N LEU A 78 12.93 0.07 -0.58
CA LEU A 78 12.50 0.08 0.83
C LEU A 78 12.46 1.51 1.39
N TRP A 79 13.48 2.30 1.10
CA TRP A 79 13.50 3.70 1.53
C TRP A 79 12.36 4.51 0.90
N VAL A 80 12.14 4.38 -0.41
CA VAL A 80 11.04 5.04 -1.12
C VAL A 80 9.69 4.61 -0.56
N PHE A 81 9.47 3.32 -0.31
CA PHE A 81 8.24 2.82 0.32
C PHE A 81 7.97 3.53 1.65
N HIS A 82 8.98 3.61 2.52
CA HIS A 82 8.83 4.27 3.81
C HIS A 82 8.66 5.78 3.71
N LEU A 83 9.34 6.44 2.77
CA LEU A 83 9.14 7.85 2.45
C LEU A 83 7.69 8.11 2.02
N LEU A 84 7.16 7.32 1.09
CA LEU A 84 5.78 7.48 0.63
C LEU A 84 4.78 7.27 1.76
N ARG A 85 4.99 6.28 2.63
CA ARG A 85 4.16 6.09 3.83
C ARG A 85 4.22 7.28 4.77
N TYR A 86 5.41 7.85 4.97
CA TYR A 86 5.58 9.06 5.76
C TYR A 86 4.82 10.24 5.15
N LEU A 87 4.96 10.48 3.84
CA LEU A 87 4.23 11.54 3.13
C LEU A 87 2.71 11.37 3.23
N LYS A 88 2.20 10.14 3.09
CA LYS A 88 0.79 9.82 3.34
C LYS A 88 0.38 10.21 4.76
N PHE A 89 1.13 9.75 5.77
CA PHE A 89 0.83 10.02 7.18
C PHE A 89 0.84 11.52 7.51
N ARG A 90 1.72 12.29 6.85
CA ARG A 90 1.77 13.75 6.96
C ARG A 90 0.67 14.49 6.20
N GLY A 91 -0.23 13.77 5.52
CA GLY A 91 -1.35 14.35 4.78
C GLY A 91 -0.95 14.99 3.44
N VAL A 92 0.29 14.83 2.98
CA VAL A 92 0.80 15.46 1.74
C VAL A 92 -0.04 15.04 0.55
N PHE A 93 -0.30 13.74 0.40
CA PHE A 93 -1.09 13.20 -0.70
C PHE A 93 -2.54 13.69 -0.70
N SER A 94 -3.18 13.78 0.47
CA SER A 94 -4.54 14.30 0.59
C SER A 94 -4.61 15.78 0.20
N SER A 95 -3.61 16.58 0.59
CA SER A 95 -3.52 18.01 0.22
C SER A 95 -3.27 18.24 -1.28
N LEU A 96 -2.51 17.36 -1.94
CA LEU A 96 -2.23 17.45 -3.37
C LEU A 96 -3.42 16.98 -4.21
N ALA A 97 -4.25 16.10 -3.66
CA ALA A 97 -5.31 15.45 -4.39
C ALA A 97 -6.46 16.41 -4.75
N SER A 98 -6.94 16.32 -5.98
CA SER A 98 -8.14 17.02 -6.46
C SER A 98 -9.37 16.11 -6.42
N GLY A 99 -10.56 16.72 -6.48
CA GLY A 99 -11.85 16.02 -6.41
C GLY A 99 -12.83 16.77 -5.52
N THR A 100 -14.04 17.00 -6.03
CA THR A 100 -15.07 17.86 -5.43
C THR A 100 -15.87 17.20 -4.32
N SER A 101 -15.87 15.87 -4.24
CA SER A 101 -16.49 15.12 -3.14
C SER A 101 -15.42 14.44 -2.28
N GLY A 102 -15.64 14.38 -0.96
CA GLY A 102 -14.78 13.61 -0.04
C GLY A 102 -14.72 12.11 -0.37
N SER A 103 -15.65 11.64 -1.21
CA SER A 103 -15.74 10.23 -1.63
C SER A 103 -14.70 9.80 -2.66
N MET A 104 -14.13 10.71 -3.45
CA MET A 104 -13.12 10.37 -4.46
C MET A 104 -12.12 11.51 -4.69
N LYS A 105 -10.88 11.25 -4.32
CA LYS A 105 -9.70 12.09 -4.49
C LYS A 105 -8.75 11.47 -5.50
N ASN A 106 -8.03 12.30 -6.23
CA ASN A 106 -7.09 11.90 -7.26
C ASN A 106 -5.79 12.71 -7.19
N ILE A 107 -4.66 12.03 -7.32
CA ILE A 107 -3.35 12.65 -7.49
C ILE A 107 -2.98 12.53 -8.96
N SER A 108 -2.56 13.64 -9.59
CA SER A 108 -2.01 13.60 -10.94
C SER A 108 -0.53 13.25 -10.89
N GLN A 109 -0.02 12.57 -11.93
CA GLN A 109 1.38 12.17 -11.99
C GLN A 109 2.31 13.37 -11.85
N LYS A 110 1.98 14.50 -12.50
CA LYS A 110 2.72 15.76 -12.36
C LYS A 110 2.84 16.20 -10.89
N LYS A 111 1.72 16.30 -10.17
CA LYS A 111 1.74 16.70 -8.75
C LYS A 111 2.51 15.73 -7.86
N PHE A 112 2.49 14.43 -8.20
CA PHE A 112 3.25 13.41 -7.47
C PHE A 112 4.75 13.57 -7.68
N LEU A 113 5.18 13.80 -8.93
CA LEU A 113 6.60 13.96 -9.28
C LEU A 113 7.17 15.33 -8.87
N ASP A 114 6.31 16.34 -8.69
CA ASP A 114 6.69 17.68 -8.21
C ASP A 114 6.89 17.72 -6.66
N ILE A 115 6.82 16.59 -5.95
CA ILE A 115 7.07 16.54 -4.49
C ILE A 115 8.57 16.60 -4.22
N ASP A 116 9.01 17.67 -3.56
CA ASP A 116 10.38 17.80 -3.10
C ASP A 116 10.68 16.84 -1.96
N VAL A 117 11.72 16.01 -2.15
CA VAL A 117 12.22 15.07 -1.15
C VAL A 117 13.74 15.12 -1.10
N VAL A 118 14.30 14.94 0.10
CA VAL A 118 15.75 14.87 0.29
C VAL A 118 16.19 13.43 0.09
N GLU A 119 17.13 13.23 -0.83
CA GLU A 119 17.80 11.93 -1.01
C GLU A 119 18.70 11.64 0.21
N PRO A 120 18.59 10.46 0.83
CA PRO A 120 19.36 10.14 2.02
C PRO A 120 20.78 9.72 1.63
N THR A 121 21.76 10.01 2.49
CA THR A 121 23.17 9.65 2.25
C THR A 121 23.45 8.15 2.43
N ASN A 122 22.59 7.39 3.13
CA ASN A 122 22.75 5.95 3.38
C ASN A 122 21.40 5.21 3.27
N PHE A 123 20.76 5.27 2.09
CA PHE A 123 19.44 4.66 1.86
C PHE A 123 19.39 3.15 2.13
N HIS A 124 20.46 2.41 1.86
CA HIS A 124 20.52 0.97 2.06
C HIS A 124 20.30 0.59 3.53
N SER A 125 21.16 1.11 4.41
CA SER A 125 21.08 0.83 5.84
C SER A 125 19.77 1.33 6.41
N ILE A 126 19.38 2.56 6.06
CA ILE A 126 18.17 3.19 6.59
C ILE A 126 16.90 2.47 6.12
N GLY A 127 16.80 2.12 4.82
CA GLY A 127 15.65 1.43 4.25
C GLY A 127 15.43 0.06 4.89
N GLY A 128 16.50 -0.73 5.05
CA GLY A 128 16.43 -2.02 5.74
C GLY A 128 16.06 -1.88 7.22
N MET A 129 16.61 -0.90 7.93
CA MET A 129 16.27 -0.63 9.34
C MET A 129 14.80 -0.23 9.50
N LEU A 130 14.28 0.65 8.62
CA LEU A 130 12.87 1.05 8.61
C LEU A 130 11.96 -0.15 8.34
N GLN A 131 12.33 -1.02 7.39
CA GLN A 131 11.55 -2.20 7.06
C GLN A 131 11.52 -3.19 8.23
N ASN A 132 12.66 -3.41 8.90
CA ASN A 132 12.73 -4.26 10.09
C ASN A 132 11.87 -3.72 11.23
N ALA A 133 11.93 -2.41 11.50
CA ALA A 133 11.10 -1.77 12.51
C ALA A 133 9.60 -1.89 12.17
N TYR A 134 9.23 -1.71 10.89
CA TYR A 134 7.87 -1.87 10.42
C TYR A 134 7.36 -3.31 10.57
N ASN A 135 8.13 -4.30 10.13
CA ASN A 135 7.78 -5.71 10.27
C ASN A 135 7.60 -6.11 11.74
N THR A 136 8.51 -5.66 12.61
CA THR A 136 8.43 -5.90 14.06
C THR A 136 7.15 -5.32 14.64
N THR A 137 6.83 -4.08 14.27
CA THR A 137 5.61 -3.39 14.70
C THR A 137 4.34 -4.15 14.26
N ASN A 138 4.28 -4.60 13.01
CA ASN A 138 3.16 -5.37 12.49
C ASN A 138 3.01 -6.73 13.21
N ASN A 139 4.12 -7.41 13.49
CA ASN A 139 4.10 -8.67 14.23
C ASN A 139 3.55 -8.50 15.65
N ILE A 140 3.93 -7.40 16.33
CA ILE A 140 3.38 -7.06 17.64
C ILE A 140 1.86 -6.82 17.55
N TYR A 141 1.39 -6.04 16.59
CA TYR A 141 -0.05 -5.80 16.40
C TYR A 141 -0.82 -7.08 16.09
N ALA A 142 -0.29 -7.95 15.23
CA ALA A 142 -0.90 -9.23 14.91
C ALA A 142 -1.00 -10.14 16.15
N THR A 143 0.08 -10.21 16.93
CA THR A 143 0.15 -10.99 18.18
C THR A 143 -0.87 -10.47 19.19
N ASN A 144 -0.92 -9.15 19.41
CA ASN A 144 -1.91 -8.52 20.29
C ASN A 144 -3.34 -8.78 19.82
N GLY A 145 -3.59 -8.75 18.51
CA GLY A 145 -4.88 -9.10 17.93
C GLY A 145 -5.30 -10.54 18.21
N HIS A 146 -4.36 -11.49 18.19
CA HIS A 146 -4.62 -12.89 18.54
C HIS A 146 -4.93 -13.05 20.03
N VAL A 147 -4.12 -12.45 20.91
CA VAL A 147 -4.33 -12.47 22.36
C VAL A 147 -5.70 -11.89 22.72
N ASN A 148 -6.07 -10.74 22.15
CA ASN A 148 -7.36 -10.11 22.39
C ASN A 148 -8.54 -10.99 21.95
N ARG A 149 -8.38 -11.78 20.89
CA ARG A 149 -9.41 -12.72 20.44
C ARG A 149 -9.61 -13.87 21.43
N ILE A 150 -8.52 -14.41 21.95
CA ILE A 150 -8.57 -15.45 23.00
C ILE A 150 -9.24 -14.88 24.25
N TYR A 151 -8.82 -13.70 24.71
CA TYR A 151 -9.39 -13.04 25.87
C TYR A 151 -10.91 -12.87 25.75
N ARG A 152 -11.39 -12.35 24.61
CA ARG A 152 -12.84 -12.17 24.38
C ARG A 152 -13.59 -13.50 24.38
N LYS A 153 -13.04 -14.51 23.71
CA LYS A 153 -13.65 -15.85 23.68
C LYS A 153 -13.82 -16.43 25.08
N LEU A 154 -12.79 -16.34 25.93
CA LEU A 154 -12.84 -16.81 27.31
C LEU A 154 -13.85 -16.03 28.15
N LEU A 155 -13.94 -14.71 27.93
CA LEU A 155 -14.93 -13.87 28.63
C LEU A 155 -16.36 -14.26 28.23
N ASP A 156 -16.63 -14.44 26.94
CA ASP A 156 -17.95 -14.84 26.44
C ASP A 156 -18.36 -16.24 26.98
N GLU A 157 -17.42 -17.18 27.03
CA GLU A 157 -17.63 -18.51 27.62
C GLU A 157 -17.94 -18.42 29.13
N SER A 158 -17.28 -17.53 29.87
CA SER A 158 -17.51 -17.35 31.32
C SER A 158 -18.88 -16.77 31.67
N LEU A 159 -19.48 -16.00 30.76
CA LEU A 159 -20.79 -15.35 30.94
C LEU A 159 -21.96 -16.21 30.48
N SER A 160 -21.68 -17.36 29.87
CA SER A 160 -22.70 -18.28 29.31
C SER A 160 -23.15 -19.36 30.31
N PHE A 161 -22.82 -19.20 31.60
CA PHE A 161 -23.25 -20.04 32.73
C PHE A 161 -24.23 -19.28 33.63
#